data_AF-Q8GCI4-F1
#
_entry.id   AF-Q8GCI4-F1
#
_cell.length_a   1.000
_cell.length_b   1.000
_cell.length_c   1.000
_cell.angle_alpha   90.00
_cell.angle_beta   90.00
_cell.angle_gamma   90.00
#
_symmetry.space_group_name_H-M   'P 1'
#
loop_
_entity.id
_entity.type
_entity.pdbx_description
1 polymer ?
#
loop_
_entity_poly.entity_id
_entity_poly.type
_entity_poly.pdbx_seq_one_letter_code
_entity_poly.pdbx_strand_id
1 'polypeptide(L)'
;MNKFVNDEFYETRNYLLEEITLLSDAQFNSKPDKNKWSIAQVCHHLVLLDERAIKVISSGLKEIDSTQKERQEIHSILLDRTKKFTAPEFLEPSLEAFEVHQMIDLLNDSRKKLMTFLSTIKDVSILAKKSVKHPALGELH
;
A
#
# COMPACT_ATOMS: atom_id res chain seq x y z
N MET A 1 -4.37 -15.57 -5.45
CA MET A 1 -3.00 -15.09 -5.68
C MET A 1 -2.09 -16.28 -5.89
N ASN A 2 -1.02 -16.19 -6.70
CA ASN A 2 0.01 -17.23 -6.69
C ASN A 2 0.70 -17.23 -5.32
N LYS A 3 1.04 -18.42 -4.80
CA LYS A 3 1.78 -18.62 -3.55
C LYS A 3 3.01 -17.71 -3.47
N PHE A 4 3.79 -17.60 -4.54
CA PHE A 4 5.00 -16.77 -4.58
C PHE A 4 4.75 -15.30 -4.18
N VAL A 5 3.68 -14.70 -4.69
CA VAL A 5 3.35 -13.28 -4.40
C VAL A 5 2.88 -13.10 -2.95
N ASN A 6 2.16 -14.10 -2.42
CA ASN A 6 1.76 -14.07 -1.01
C ASN A 6 2.96 -14.19 -0.08
N ASP A 7 3.92 -15.05 -0.43
CA ASP A 7 5.15 -15.25 0.34
C ASP A 7 5.97 -13.94 0.34
N GLU A 8 6.14 -13.28 -0.81
CA GLU A 8 6.87 -12.00 -0.89
C GLU A 8 6.20 -10.88 -0.07
N PHE A 9 4.86 -10.80 -0.07
CA PHE A 9 4.12 -9.86 0.77
C PHE A 9 4.32 -10.11 2.26
N TYR A 10 4.40 -11.38 2.66
CA TYR A 10 4.62 -11.79 4.04
C TYR A 10 6.03 -11.46 4.50
N GLU A 11 7.05 -11.89 3.74
CA GLU A 11 8.46 -11.64 4.05
C GLU A 11 8.76 -10.14 4.12
N THR A 12 8.29 -9.36 3.13
CA THR A 12 8.49 -7.90 3.13
C THR A 12 7.84 -7.22 4.34
N ARG A 13 6.68 -7.71 4.79
CA ARG A 13 6.02 -7.18 6.00
C ARG A 13 6.84 -7.53 7.25
N ASN A 14 7.33 -8.76 7.37
CA ASN A 14 8.13 -9.18 8.52
C ASN A 14 9.40 -8.36 8.65
N TYR A 15 10.15 -8.16 7.56
CA TYR A 15 11.35 -7.32 7.58
C TYR A 15 11.04 -5.90 8.08
N LEU A 16 9.94 -5.29 7.62
CA LEU A 16 9.54 -3.97 8.14
C LEU A 16 9.27 -4.01 9.65
N LEU A 17 8.58 -5.04 10.14
CA LEU A 17 8.25 -5.17 11.56
C LEU A 17 9.51 -5.38 12.42
N GLU A 18 10.46 -6.19 11.95
CA GLU A 18 11.75 -6.40 12.60
C GLU A 18 12.53 -5.08 12.75
N GLU A 19 12.59 -4.28 11.69
CA GLU A 19 13.28 -2.98 11.71
C GLU A 19 12.64 -1.99 12.68
N ILE A 20 11.32 -1.87 12.69
CA ILE A 20 10.65 -0.84 13.52
C ILE A 20 10.51 -1.24 14.99
N THR A 21 10.49 -2.55 15.31
CA THR A 21 10.34 -3.03 16.70
C THR A 21 11.52 -2.64 17.59
N LEU A 22 12.69 -2.38 16.99
CA LEU A 22 13.90 -1.98 17.70
C LEU A 22 13.94 -0.48 18.04
N LEU A 23 12.98 0.31 17.55
CA LEU A 23 12.97 1.76 17.72
C LEU A 23 12.22 2.16 19.00
N SER A 24 12.68 3.25 19.63
CA SER A 24 11.87 3.99 20.59
C SER A 24 10.81 4.85 19.88
N ASP A 25 9.72 5.19 20.56
CA ASP A 25 8.69 6.09 20.01
C ASP A 25 9.28 7.44 19.57
N ALA A 26 10.29 7.95 20.28
CA ALA A 26 10.99 9.18 19.92
C ALA A 26 11.74 9.05 18.58
N GLN A 27 12.45 7.94 18.36
CA GLN A 27 13.12 7.68 17.07
C GLN A 27 12.09 7.46 15.96
N PHE A 28 11.02 6.73 16.25
CA PHE A 28 9.98 6.40 15.30
C PHE A 28 9.23 7.63 14.76
N ASN A 29 8.96 8.59 15.64
CA ASN A 29 8.28 9.84 15.30
C ASN A 29 9.24 10.96 14.84
N SER A 30 10.55 10.73 14.90
CA SER A 30 11.54 11.73 14.48
C SER A 30 11.43 12.02 12.99
N LYS A 31 11.40 13.32 12.65
CA LYS A 31 11.40 13.80 11.27
C LYS A 31 12.81 14.17 10.83
N PRO A 32 13.30 13.66 9.69
CA PRO A 32 14.61 14.05 9.16
C PRO A 32 14.63 15.48 8.60
N ASP A 33 13.47 16.02 8.22
CA ASP A 33 13.26 17.42 7.81
C ASP A 33 11.78 17.80 7.99
N LYS A 34 11.48 19.10 8.06
CA LYS A 34 10.10 19.62 8.15
C LYS A 34 9.17 19.13 7.03
N ASN A 35 9.73 18.91 5.83
CA ASN A 35 8.97 18.52 4.64
C ASN A 35 9.03 17.00 4.34
N LYS A 36 9.52 16.20 5.29
CA LYS A 36 9.63 14.75 5.15
C LYS A 36 8.78 14.05 6.21
N TRP A 37 8.29 12.86 5.85
CA TRP A 37 7.61 11.98 6.79
C TRP A 37 8.61 11.35 7.76
N SER A 38 8.19 11.19 9.01
CA SER A 38 8.85 10.31 9.97
C SER A 38 8.65 8.84 9.59
N ILE A 39 9.36 7.93 10.27
CA ILE A 39 9.17 6.47 10.09
C ILE A 39 7.72 6.10 10.44
N ALA A 40 7.17 6.67 11.51
CA ALA A 40 5.77 6.51 11.91
C ALA A 40 4.79 6.91 10.80
N GLN A 41 5.03 8.04 10.14
CA GLN A 41 4.19 8.53 9.05
C GLN A 41 4.31 7.67 7.78
N VAL A 42 5.50 7.19 7.46
CA VAL A 42 5.68 6.22 6.38
C VAL A 42 4.89 4.95 6.68
N CYS A 43 4.97 4.42 7.90
CA CYS A 43 4.22 3.23 8.30
C CYS A 43 2.70 3.48 8.24
N HIS A 44 2.21 4.60 8.77
CA HIS A 44 0.79 4.94 8.71
C HIS A 44 0.29 5.05 7.26
N HIS A 45 1.09 5.62 6.36
CA HIS A 45 0.76 5.65 4.93
C HIS A 45 0.58 4.23 4.35
N LEU A 46 1.39 3.25 4.77
CA LEU A 46 1.23 1.85 4.36
C LEU A 46 -0.08 1.24 4.88
N VAL A 47 -0.52 1.58 6.09
CA VAL A 47 -1.84 1.16 6.63
C VAL A 47 -2.95 1.67 5.72
N LEU A 48 -2.93 2.97 5.39
CA LEU A 48 -3.93 3.60 4.53
C LEU A 48 -3.94 3.00 3.12
N LEU A 49 -2.77 2.64 2.59
CA LEU A 49 -2.65 1.98 1.29
C LEU A 49 -3.27 0.59 1.27
N ASP A 50 -3.03 -0.24 2.29
CA ASP A 50 -3.62 -1.58 2.39
C ASP A 50 -5.16 -1.47 2.41
N GLU A 51 -5.73 -0.50 3.15
CA GLU A 51 -7.18 -0.24 3.16
C GLU A 51 -7.71 0.34 1.84
N ARG A 52 -6.93 1.21 1.18
CA ARG A 52 -7.31 1.79 -0.10
C ARG A 52 -7.31 0.75 -1.21
N ALA A 53 -6.37 -0.19 -1.19
CA ALA A 53 -6.29 -1.28 -2.17
C ALA A 53 -7.59 -2.10 -2.20
N ILE A 54 -8.17 -2.42 -1.04
CA ILE A 54 -9.48 -3.09 -0.94
C ILE A 54 -10.55 -2.30 -1.71
N LYS A 55 -10.63 -0.98 -1.48
CA LYS A 55 -11.62 -0.11 -2.13
C LYS A 55 -11.42 -0.07 -3.65
N VAL A 56 -10.17 0.09 -4.10
CA VAL A 56 -9.83 0.18 -5.53
C VAL A 56 -10.17 -1.13 -6.26
N ILE A 57 -9.74 -2.27 -5.71
CA ILE A 57 -10.01 -3.59 -6.29
C ILE A 57 -11.51 -3.87 -6.27
N SER A 58 -12.19 -3.61 -5.16
CA SER A 58 -13.64 -3.81 -5.07
C SER A 58 -14.42 -2.97 -6.08
N SER A 59 -14.01 -1.73 -6.34
CA SER A 59 -14.63 -0.89 -7.35
C SER A 59 -14.36 -1.42 -8.76
N GLY A 60 -13.11 -1.74 -9.10
CA GLY A 60 -12.76 -2.29 -10.42
C GLY A 60 -13.44 -3.62 -10.73
N LEU A 61 -13.71 -4.45 -9.72
CA LEU A 61 -14.48 -5.68 -9.88
C LEU A 61 -15.97 -5.44 -10.19
N LYS A 62 -16.55 -4.32 -9.74
CA LYS A 62 -17.96 -3.95 -10.00
C LYS A 62 -18.16 -3.30 -11.37
N GLU A 63 -17.11 -2.72 -11.95
CA GLU A 63 -17.19 -2.08 -13.26
C GLU A 63 -17.41 -3.14 -14.35
N ILE A 64 -18.55 -3.06 -15.03
CA ILE A 64 -18.98 -4.02 -16.06
C ILE A 64 -18.14 -3.83 -17.34
N ASP A 65 -17.85 -2.58 -17.70
CA ASP A 65 -17.12 -2.18 -18.91
C ASP A 65 -15.66 -1.81 -18.62
N SER A 66 -14.84 -2.76 -18.17
CA SER A 66 -13.40 -2.55 -18.22
C SER A 66 -12.92 -2.84 -19.64
N THR A 67 -12.66 -1.80 -20.42
CA THR A 67 -11.94 -1.95 -21.68
C THR A 67 -10.57 -2.51 -21.33
N GLN A 68 -10.27 -3.73 -21.79
CA GLN A 68 -8.96 -4.34 -21.57
C GLN A 68 -7.93 -3.45 -22.27
N LYS A 69 -7.21 -2.64 -21.49
CA LYS A 69 -6.12 -1.80 -21.99
C LYS A 69 -4.81 -2.54 -21.84
N GLU A 70 -3.88 -2.23 -22.73
CA GLU A 70 -2.53 -2.78 -22.69
C GLU A 70 -1.86 -2.45 -21.35
N ARG A 71 -1.14 -3.43 -20.80
CA ARG A 71 -0.41 -3.25 -19.54
C ARG A 71 0.63 -2.15 -19.72
N GLN A 72 0.51 -1.11 -18.91
CA GLN A 72 1.51 -0.04 -18.89
C GLN A 72 2.78 -0.48 -18.15
N GLU A 73 3.92 -0.30 -18.80
CA GLU A 73 5.24 -0.48 -18.18
C GLU A 73 5.51 0.67 -17.19
N ILE A 74 5.13 0.46 -15.92
CA ILE A 74 5.31 1.46 -14.85
C ILE A 74 6.60 1.26 -14.05
N HIS A 75 7.27 0.11 -14.19
CA HIS A 75 8.38 -0.28 -13.32
C HIS A 75 9.53 0.74 -13.34
N SER A 76 9.94 1.20 -14.53
CA SER A 76 10.97 2.22 -14.69
C SER A 76 10.58 3.58 -14.09
N ILE A 77 9.29 3.92 -14.11
CA ILE A 77 8.78 5.14 -13.47
C ILE A 77 8.81 5.01 -11.94
N LEU A 78 8.45 3.84 -11.41
CA LEU A 78 8.41 3.58 -9.96
C LEU A 78 9.81 3.42 -9.34
N LEU A 79 10.81 3.00 -10.12
CA LEU A 79 12.20 2.90 -9.67
C LEU A 79 12.95 4.24 -9.71
N ASP A 80 12.49 5.20 -10.50
CA ASP A 80 13.11 6.52 -10.62
C ASP A 80 12.84 7.39 -9.38
N ARG A 81 13.81 7.44 -8.47
CA ARG A 81 13.74 8.24 -7.22
C ARG A 81 13.81 9.76 -7.45
N THR A 82 14.08 10.21 -8.67
CA THR A 82 14.03 11.65 -9.02
C THR A 82 12.59 12.14 -9.23
N LYS A 83 11.68 11.22 -9.60
CA LYS A 83 10.26 11.51 -9.77
C LYS A 83 9.54 11.33 -8.44
N LYS A 84 8.92 12.41 -7.95
CA LYS A 84 8.12 12.41 -6.73
C LYS A 84 6.65 12.51 -7.07
N PHE A 85 5.85 11.66 -6.43
CA PHE A 85 4.40 11.74 -6.48
C PHE A 85 3.88 12.24 -5.14
N THR A 86 3.05 13.26 -5.17
CA THR A 86 2.35 13.73 -3.97
C THR A 86 1.21 12.75 -3.68
N ALA A 87 1.18 12.22 -2.46
CA ALA A 87 0.07 11.40 -2.02
C ALA A 87 -1.21 12.24 -2.00
N PRO A 88 -2.34 11.73 -2.52
CA PRO A 88 -3.64 12.35 -2.31
C PRO A 88 -3.97 12.48 -0.82
N GLU A 89 -4.79 13.47 -0.45
CA GLU A 89 -5.16 13.76 0.94
C GLU A 89 -5.63 12.52 1.73
N PHE A 90 -6.43 11.64 1.11
CA PHE A 90 -6.94 10.42 1.75
C PHE A 90 -5.88 9.32 1.98
N LEU A 91 -4.65 9.52 1.49
CA LEU A 91 -3.48 8.68 1.76
C LEU A 91 -2.41 9.42 2.56
N GLU A 92 -2.63 10.67 2.94
CA GLU A 92 -1.68 11.38 3.79
C GLU A 92 -1.72 10.82 5.22
N PRO A 93 -0.55 10.58 5.83
CA PRO A 93 -0.50 10.04 7.17
C PRO A 93 -0.87 11.07 8.23
N SER A 94 -1.32 10.61 9.41
CA SER A 94 -1.63 11.50 10.53
C SER A 94 -0.39 12.31 10.94
N LEU A 95 -0.63 13.53 11.40
CA LEU A 95 0.40 14.38 12.01
C LEU A 95 0.64 14.05 13.49
N GLU A 96 -0.24 13.23 14.08
CA GLU A 96 -0.11 12.76 15.45
C GLU A 96 1.08 11.82 15.63
N ALA A 97 1.61 11.78 16.84
CA ALA A 97 2.64 10.82 17.20
C ALA A 97 2.02 9.43 17.38
N PHE A 98 2.77 8.40 17.00
CA PHE A 98 2.36 7.00 17.15
C PHE A 98 3.31 6.27 18.09
N GLU A 99 2.77 5.39 18.93
CA GLU A 99 3.59 4.38 19.59
C GLU A 99 3.94 3.27 18.60
N VAL A 100 5.16 2.74 18.69
CA VAL A 100 5.65 1.68 17.79
C VAL A 100 4.71 0.47 17.85
N HIS A 101 4.32 0.06 19.06
CA HIS A 101 3.45 -1.10 19.27
C HIS A 101 2.08 -0.92 18.59
N GLN A 102 1.46 0.27 18.77
CA GLN A 102 0.19 0.61 18.15
C GLN A 102 0.29 0.58 16.61
N MET A 103 1.40 1.07 16.06
CA MET A 103 1.58 1.03 14.60
C MET A 103 1.74 -0.41 14.09
N ILE A 104 2.43 -1.28 14.83
CA ILE A 104 2.55 -2.71 14.48
C ILE A 104 1.15 -3.34 14.40
N ASP A 105 0.28 -3.06 15.37
CA ASP A 105 -1.10 -3.57 15.36
C ASP A 105 -1.89 -3.06 14.14
N LEU A 106 -1.80 -1.76 13.83
CA LEU A 106 -2.45 -1.18 12.65
C LEU A 106 -1.95 -1.79 11.32
N LEU A 107 -0.64 -2.03 11.21
CA LEU A 107 -0.02 -2.65 10.04
C LEU A 107 -0.48 -4.11 9.88
N ASN A 108 -0.58 -4.86 10.98
CA ASN A 108 -1.05 -6.23 10.97
C ASN A 108 -2.53 -6.32 10.62
N ASP A 109 -3.36 -5.47 11.22
CA ASP A 109 -4.80 -5.44 10.99
C ASP A 109 -5.15 -5.05 9.56
N SER A 110 -4.53 -3.99 9.03
CA SER A 110 -4.75 -3.55 7.65
C SER A 110 -4.33 -4.64 6.64
N ARG A 111 -3.16 -5.28 6.85
CA ARG A 111 -2.72 -6.39 6.00
C ARG A 111 -3.68 -7.58 6.09
N LYS A 112 -4.13 -7.94 7.30
CA LYS A 112 -5.10 -9.02 7.50
C LYS A 112 -6.41 -8.75 6.77
N LYS A 113 -6.94 -7.51 6.85
CA LYS A 113 -8.13 -7.10 6.09
C LYS A 113 -7.92 -7.26 4.59
N LEU A 114 -6.79 -6.79 4.06
CA LEU A 114 -6.46 -6.90 2.64
C LEU A 114 -6.37 -8.37 2.18
N MET A 115 -5.62 -9.20 2.91
CA MET A 115 -5.46 -10.62 2.58
C MET A 115 -6.77 -11.39 2.68
N THR A 116 -7.59 -11.09 3.69
CA THR A 116 -8.93 -11.67 3.84
C THR A 116 -9.79 -11.30 2.64
N PHE A 117 -9.82 -10.02 2.25
CA PHE A 117 -10.55 -9.57 1.06
C PHE A 117 -10.07 -10.29 -0.22
N LEU A 118 -8.76 -10.34 -0.46
CA LEU A 118 -8.19 -11.03 -1.62
C LEU A 118 -8.55 -12.53 -1.65
N SER A 119 -8.66 -13.18 -0.49
CA SER A 119 -9.08 -14.58 -0.40
C SER A 119 -10.54 -14.82 -0.80
N THR A 120 -11.39 -13.77 -0.80
CA THR A 120 -12.78 -13.88 -1.26
C THR A 120 -12.91 -13.94 -2.79
N ILE A 121 -11.85 -13.57 -3.51
CA ILE A 121 -11.82 -13.53 -4.98
C ILE A 121 -11.52 -14.95 -5.50
N LYS A 122 -12.58 -15.66 -5.90
CA LYS A 122 -12.50 -17.06 -6.37
C LYS A 122 -11.73 -17.22 -7.68
N ASP A 123 -12.04 -16.38 -8.67
CA ASP A 123 -11.34 -16.37 -9.95
C ASP A 123 -10.37 -15.19 -9.99
N VAL A 124 -9.09 -15.45 -9.75
CA VAL A 124 -8.03 -14.44 -9.73
C VAL A 124 -7.75 -13.89 -11.13
N SER A 125 -8.08 -14.65 -12.19
CA SER A 125 -7.84 -14.22 -13.57
C SER A 125 -8.63 -12.98 -13.97
N ILE A 126 -9.74 -12.70 -13.27
CA ILE A 126 -10.54 -11.49 -13.47
C ILE A 126 -9.75 -10.22 -13.15
N LEU A 127 -8.81 -10.27 -12.20
CA LEU A 127 -8.00 -9.10 -11.82
C LEU A 127 -7.12 -8.65 -12.98
N ALA A 128 -6.58 -9.61 -13.74
CA ALA A 128 -5.77 -9.37 -14.94
C ALA A 128 -6.59 -8.93 -16.16
N LYS A 129 -7.88 -8.61 -16.00
CA LYS A 129 -8.75 -8.08 -17.05
C LYS A 129 -9.35 -6.72 -16.65
N LYS A 130 -9.10 -6.25 -15.42
CA LYS A 130 -9.60 -4.98 -14.91
C LYS A 130 -8.52 -3.92 -15.03
N SER A 131 -8.96 -2.70 -15.29
CA SER A 131 -8.12 -1.51 -15.23
C SER A 131 -8.72 -0.53 -14.25
N VAL A 132 -7.87 0.27 -13.61
CA VAL A 132 -8.29 1.31 -12.68
C VAL A 132 -7.49 2.59 -12.93
N LYS A 133 -8.18 3.73 -12.88
CA LYS A 133 -7.54 5.03 -13.04
C LYS A 133 -6.76 5.43 -11.78
N HIS A 134 -5.44 5.39 -11.87
CA HIS A 134 -4.52 5.90 -10.86
C HIS A 134 -4.40 7.44 -10.94
N PRO A 135 -4.44 8.17 -9.80
CA PRO A 135 -4.42 9.64 -9.79
C PRO A 135 -3.24 10.27 -10.53
N ALA A 136 -2.06 9.64 -10.47
CA ALA A 136 -0.84 10.19 -11.06
C ALA A 136 -0.35 9.46 -12.33
N LEU A 137 -0.79 8.22 -12.56
CA LEU A 137 -0.27 7.36 -13.62
C LEU A 137 -1.30 7.10 -14.72
N GLY A 138 -2.55 7.54 -14.53
CA GLY A 138 -3.62 7.25 -15.47
C GLY A 138 -4.13 5.83 -15.31
N GLU A 139 -4.65 5.24 -16.39
CA GLU A 139 -5.18 3.87 -16.37
C GLU A 139 -4.10 2.83 -16.13
N LEU A 140 -4.24 2.03 -15.07
CA LEU A 140 -3.36 0.92 -14.73
C LEU A 140 -4.08 -0.42 -14.88
N HIS A 141 -3.38 -1.40 -15.44
CA HIS A 141 -3.82 -2.79 -15.67
C HIS A 141 -2.82 -3.80 -15.06
#